data_AF-Q91X14-F1
#
_entry.id   AF-Q91X14-F1
#
_cell.length_a   1.000
_cell.length_b   1.000
_cell.length_c   1.000
_cell.angle_alpha   90.00
_cell.angle_beta   90.00
_cell.angle_gamma   90.00
#
_symmetry.space_group_name_H-M   'P 1'
#
loop_
_entity.id
_entity.type
_entity.pdbx_description
1 polymer ?
#
loop_
_entity_poly.entity_id
_entity_poly.type
_entity_poly.pdbx_seq_one_letter_code
_entity_poly.pdbx_strand_id
1 'polypeptide(L)'
;LAIQMLLGLMLEAFITGAFVAKIARPKNRAFSIRFTDLAVVAHRDGKPNLIFQVANIRHSPLTSVRVSAVLYQERENGQLHQTSVDFHLDGISSEECPFFIFPLTYYHSITPSSPLVTLLQHENPPHFELVVFLSAMQEGTGEICQ
;
A
#
# COMPACT_ATOMS: atom_id res chain seq x y z
N LEU A 1 -26.34 -10.75 -47.70
CA LEU A 1 -24.89 -11.06 -47.68
C LEU A 1 -24.05 -9.90 -47.12
N ALA A 2 -24.05 -8.70 -47.73
CA ALA A 2 -23.21 -7.58 -47.28
C ALA A 2 -23.45 -7.13 -45.82
N ILE A 3 -24.73 -7.00 -45.42
CA ILE A 3 -25.10 -6.63 -44.03
C ILE A 3 -24.61 -7.69 -43.02
N GLN A 4 -24.71 -8.98 -43.38
CA GLN A 4 -24.24 -10.07 -42.53
C GLN A 4 -22.72 -10.04 -42.36
N MET A 5 -21.97 -9.74 -43.43
CA MET A 5 -20.51 -9.61 -43.34
C MET A 5 -20.09 -8.40 -42.49
N LEU A 6 -20.80 -7.27 -42.64
CA LEU A 6 -20.55 -6.09 -41.82
C LEU A 6 -20.79 -6.37 -40.34
N LEU A 7 -21.91 -7.00 -40.00
CA LEU A 7 -22.23 -7.38 -38.62
C LEU A 7 -21.23 -8.40 -38.05
N GLY A 8 -20.78 -9.36 -38.88
CA GLY A 8 -19.73 -10.32 -38.50
C GLY A 8 -18.41 -9.64 -38.15
N LEU A 9 -17.95 -8.70 -38.98
CA LEU A 9 -16.73 -7.93 -38.72
C LEU A 9 -16.85 -7.04 -37.48
N MET A 10 -18.02 -6.41 -37.27
CA MET A 10 -18.27 -5.61 -36.07
C MET A 10 -18.20 -6.47 -34.80
N LEU A 11 -18.79 -7.67 -34.83
CA LEU A 11 -18.76 -8.58 -33.70
C LEU A 11 -17.35 -9.11 -33.42
N GLU A 12 -16.60 -9.47 -34.46
CA GLU A 12 -15.21 -9.92 -34.35
C GLU A 12 -14.30 -8.83 -33.75
N ALA A 13 -14.44 -7.58 -34.21
CA ALA A 13 -13.71 -6.45 -33.66
C ALA A 13 -14.05 -6.23 -32.18
N PHE A 14 -15.33 -6.34 -31.81
CA PHE A 14 -15.78 -6.20 -30.43
C PHE A 14 -15.23 -7.30 -29.51
N ILE A 15 -15.28 -8.56 -29.96
CA ILE A 15 -14.75 -9.70 -29.19
C ILE A 15 -13.24 -9.56 -29.00
N THR A 16 -12.51 -9.25 -30.07
CA THR A 16 -11.06 -9.07 -30.02
C THR A 16 -10.68 -7.93 -29.08
N GLY A 17 -11.38 -6.79 -29.19
CA GLY A 17 -11.20 -5.65 -28.30
C GLY A 17 -11.46 -6.00 -26.83
N ALA A 18 -12.54 -6.75 -26.54
CA ALA A 18 -12.84 -7.21 -25.20
C ALA A 18 -11.78 -8.17 -24.64
N PHE A 19 -11.24 -9.07 -25.47
CA PHE A 19 -10.16 -9.98 -25.09
C PHE A 19 -8.86 -9.23 -24.78
N VAL A 20 -8.44 -8.32 -25.65
CA VAL A 20 -7.25 -7.48 -25.44
C VAL A 20 -7.42 -6.66 -24.16
N ALA A 21 -8.57 -6.02 -23.95
CA ALA A 21 -8.85 -5.27 -22.72
C ALA A 21 -8.80 -6.14 -21.46
N LYS A 22 -9.25 -7.39 -21.54
CA LYS A 22 -9.20 -8.34 -20.41
C LYS A 22 -7.80 -8.84 -20.12
N ILE A 23 -6.95 -9.03 -21.13
CA ILE A 23 -5.55 -9.45 -20.98
C ILE A 23 -4.68 -8.28 -20.50
N ALA A 24 -4.96 -7.08 -20.98
CA ALA A 24 -4.27 -5.86 -20.57
C ALA A 24 -4.56 -5.48 -19.11
N ARG A 25 -5.63 -6.00 -18.48
CA ARG A 25 -5.85 -5.78 -17.05
C ARG A 25 -4.81 -6.55 -16.24
N PRO A 26 -3.97 -5.88 -15.44
CA PRO A 26 -2.99 -6.55 -14.60
C PRO A 26 -3.71 -7.42 -13.57
N LYS A 27 -3.59 -8.75 -13.70
CA LYS A 27 -4.15 -9.69 -12.72
C LYS A 27 -3.33 -9.68 -11.43
N ASN A 28 -3.98 -9.35 -10.31
CA ASN A 28 -3.64 -9.70 -8.92
C ASN A 28 -2.14 -9.68 -8.55
N ARG A 29 -1.45 -8.55 -8.75
CA ARG A 29 -0.05 -8.37 -8.33
C ARG A 29 0.14 -7.98 -6.87
N ALA A 30 -0.91 -7.56 -6.17
CA ALA A 30 -0.87 -7.31 -4.72
C ALA A 30 -0.34 -8.51 -3.91
N PHE A 31 -0.52 -9.75 -4.40
CA PHE A 31 -0.04 -10.97 -3.73
C PHE A 31 1.49 -11.13 -3.67
N SER A 32 2.26 -10.34 -4.42
CA SER A 32 3.74 -10.40 -4.38
C SER A 32 4.39 -9.41 -3.42
N ILE A 33 3.60 -8.61 -2.71
CA ILE A 33 4.12 -7.71 -1.68
C ILE A 33 3.65 -8.26 -0.35
N ARG A 34 4.60 -8.53 0.55
CA ARG A 34 4.31 -9.04 1.89
C ARG A 34 4.69 -8.00 2.93
N PHE A 35 3.77 -7.75 3.85
CA PHE A 35 4.01 -7.02 5.08
C PHE A 35 4.43 -8.02 6.17
N THR A 36 5.12 -7.54 7.19
CA THR A 36 5.32 -8.30 8.43
C THR A 36 3.97 -8.55 9.11
N ASP A 37 3.79 -9.73 9.69
CA ASP A 37 2.54 -10.11 10.38
C ASP A 37 2.28 -9.26 11.63
N LEU A 38 3.35 -8.74 12.25
CA LEU A 38 3.28 -7.89 13.44
C LEU A 38 4.17 -6.67 13.26
N ALA A 39 3.62 -5.49 13.58
CA ALA A 39 4.41 -4.28 13.80
C ALA A 39 4.94 -4.26 15.24
N VAL A 40 6.12 -3.68 15.43
CA VAL A 40 6.79 -3.63 16.74
C VAL A 40 7.06 -2.20 17.15
N VAL A 41 6.96 -1.91 18.45
CA VAL A 41 7.39 -0.63 19.02
C VAL A 41 8.78 -0.79 19.60
N ALA A 42 9.75 -0.06 19.05
CA ALA A 42 11.14 -0.09 19.51
C ALA A 42 11.69 1.32 19.73
N HIS A 43 12.65 1.46 20.63
CA HIS A 43 13.32 2.73 20.87
C HIS A 43 14.48 2.90 19.89
N ARG A 44 14.49 4.00 19.15
CA ARG A 44 15.58 4.43 18.27
C ARG A 44 15.89 5.89 18.58
N ASP A 45 17.16 6.19 18.80
CA ASP A 45 17.63 7.54 19.19
C ASP A 45 16.88 8.12 20.40
N GLY A 46 16.56 7.25 21.37
CA GLY A 46 15.85 7.61 22.60
C GLY A 46 14.35 7.91 22.42
N LYS A 47 13.78 7.68 21.23
CA LYS A 47 12.36 7.90 20.94
C LYS A 47 11.66 6.57 20.60
N PRO A 48 10.41 6.35 21.05
CA PRO A 48 9.62 5.20 20.62
C PRO A 48 9.23 5.35 19.14
N ASN A 49 9.42 4.28 18.37
CA ASN A 49 9.07 4.20 16.96
C ASN A 49 8.23 2.95 16.71
N LEU A 50 7.15 3.07 15.96
CA LEU A 50 6.39 1.94 15.44
C LEU A 50 7.03 1.50 14.13
N ILE A 51 7.37 0.23 14.00
CA ILE A 51 8.19 -0.31 12.91
C ILE A 51 7.52 -1.53 12.30
N PHE A 52 7.53 -1.61 10.97
CA PHE A 52 7.16 -2.81 10.23
C PHE A 52 8.06 -2.94 8.98
N GLN A 53 8.04 -4.11 8.36
CA GLN A 53 8.80 -4.33 7.11
C GLN A 53 7.89 -4.78 5.99
N VAL A 54 8.30 -4.47 4.77
CA VAL A 54 7.66 -4.92 3.54
C VAL A 54 8.70 -5.57 2.64
N ALA A 55 8.31 -6.63 1.95
CA ALA A 55 9.18 -7.35 1.02
C ALA A 55 8.46 -7.64 -0.29
N ASN A 56 9.18 -7.42 -1.40
CA ASN A 56 8.80 -7.91 -2.71
C ASN A 56 9.27 -9.36 -2.86
N ILE A 57 8.34 -10.30 -2.94
CA ILE A 57 8.67 -11.74 -3.08
C ILE A 57 8.91 -12.15 -4.54
N ARG A 58 8.80 -11.23 -5.50
CA ARG A 58 9.11 -11.48 -6.91
C ARG A 58 10.49 -10.94 -7.28
N HIS A 59 11.09 -11.56 -8.29
CA HIS A 59 12.34 -11.09 -8.88
C HIS A 59 12.19 -9.81 -9.69
N SER A 60 11.00 -9.50 -10.22
CA SER A 60 10.76 -8.25 -10.93
C SER A 60 10.76 -7.09 -9.93
N PRO A 61 11.63 -6.09 -10.08
CA PRO A 61 11.66 -4.95 -9.20
C PRO A 61 10.40 -4.10 -9.39
N LEU A 62 10.01 -3.43 -8.31
CA LEU A 62 9.04 -2.35 -8.36
C LEU A 62 9.79 -1.04 -8.11
N THR A 63 9.31 0.02 -8.73
CA THR A 63 9.87 1.37 -8.61
C THR A 63 8.88 2.29 -7.92
N SER A 64 9.34 3.46 -7.47
CA SER A 64 8.47 4.49 -6.90
C SER A 64 7.61 4.00 -5.74
N VAL A 65 8.25 3.31 -4.79
CA VAL A 65 7.53 2.69 -3.66
C VAL A 65 7.28 3.70 -2.56
N ARG A 66 6.01 3.84 -2.19
CA ARG A 66 5.53 4.74 -1.16
C ARG A 66 4.60 4.00 -0.22
N VAL A 67 4.62 4.42 1.04
CA VAL A 67 3.70 3.94 2.07
C VAL A 67 2.81 5.10 2.51
N SER A 68 1.53 4.79 2.74
CA SER A 68 0.61 5.66 3.47
C SER A 68 -0.12 4.83 4.52
N ALA A 69 -0.53 5.44 5.62
CA ALA A 69 -1.31 4.74 6.63
C ALA A 69 -2.45 5.59 7.17
N VAL A 70 -3.52 4.93 7.57
CA VAL A 70 -4.69 5.54 8.17
C VAL A 70 -4.99 4.84 9.49
N LEU A 71 -5.04 5.62 10.56
CA LEU A 71 -5.48 5.19 11.87
C LEU A 71 -6.99 5.38 11.98
N TYR A 72 -7.70 4.29 12.23
CA TYR A 72 -9.12 4.24 12.51
C TYR A 72 -9.32 4.10 14.02
N GLN A 73 -10.08 4.99 14.62
CA GLN A 73 -10.39 4.98 16.05
C GLN A 73 -11.89 5.16 16.27
N GLU A 74 -12.49 4.29 17.06
CA GLU A 74 -13.87 4.48 17.50
C GLU A 74 -13.92 5.44 18.70
N ARG A 75 -14.67 6.54 18.58
CA ARG A 75 -14.94 7.42 19.72
C ARG A 75 -16.10 6.90 20.56
N GLU A 76 -16.18 7.38 21.80
CA GLU A 76 -17.27 7.09 22.74
C GLU A 76 -18.67 7.41 22.21
N ASN A 77 -18.80 8.29 21.20
CA ASN A 77 -20.06 8.61 20.54
C ASN A 77 -20.42 7.63 19.40
N GLY A 78 -19.66 6.55 19.21
CA GLY A 78 -19.82 5.57 18.13
C GLY A 78 -19.36 6.08 16.75
N GLN A 79 -18.70 7.24 16.68
CA GLN A 79 -18.19 7.78 15.42
C GLN A 79 -16.77 7.26 15.15
N LEU A 80 -16.56 6.76 13.93
CA LEU A 80 -15.25 6.36 13.45
C LEU A 80 -14.43 7.59 13.02
N HIS A 81 -13.32 7.83 13.70
CA HIS A 81 -12.36 8.88 13.37
C HIS A 81 -11.23 8.29 12.51
N GLN A 82 -10.85 9.00 11.45
CA GLN A 82 -9.76 8.59 10.54
C GLN A 82 -8.66 9.64 10.59
N THR A 83 -7.43 9.21 10.84
CA THR A 83 -6.27 10.11 10.90
C THR A 83 -5.13 9.56 10.06
N SER A 84 -4.57 10.39 9.17
CA SER A 84 -3.40 10.01 8.39
C SER A 84 -2.19 9.85 9.29
N VAL A 85 -1.40 8.80 9.05
CA VAL A 85 -0.15 8.53 9.77
C VAL A 85 0.96 8.37 8.74
N ASP A 86 1.97 9.23 8.85
CA ASP A 86 3.10 9.22 7.93
C ASP A 86 4.18 8.26 8.40
N PHE A 87 4.74 7.48 7.47
CA PHE A 87 5.83 6.55 7.73
C PHE A 87 7.08 6.96 6.95
N HIS A 88 8.23 6.81 7.58
CA HIS A 88 9.52 7.11 7.00
C HIS A 88 10.29 5.83 6.67
N LEU A 89 11.05 5.87 5.59
CA LEU A 89 11.88 4.76 5.16
C LEU A 89 13.21 4.77 5.90
N ASP A 90 13.63 3.61 6.40
CA ASP A 90 14.93 3.50 7.06
C ASP A 90 16.10 3.66 6.09
N GLY A 91 17.05 4.55 6.43
CA GLY A 91 18.29 4.75 5.68
C GLY A 91 18.19 5.63 4.43
N ILE A 92 17.00 6.16 4.10
CA ILE A 92 16.81 7.04 2.93
C ILE A 92 16.03 8.29 3.37
N SER A 93 16.53 9.48 3.05
CA SER A 93 15.88 10.76 3.38
C SER A 93 14.67 11.08 2.48
N SER A 94 14.43 10.27 1.45
CA SER A 94 13.30 10.36 0.54
C SER A 94 12.14 9.52 1.09
N GLU A 95 10.93 10.05 0.99
CA GLU A 95 9.69 9.31 1.31
C GLU A 95 9.43 8.18 0.31
N GLU A 96 10.03 8.26 -0.87
CA GLU A 96 9.87 7.30 -1.95
C GLU A 96 11.16 6.48 -2.13
N CYS A 97 11.01 5.15 -2.12
CA CYS A 97 12.10 4.24 -2.45
C CYS A 97 12.16 4.03 -3.97
N PRO A 98 13.30 4.29 -4.63
CA PRO A 98 13.41 4.17 -6.07
C PRO A 98 13.35 2.71 -6.56
N PHE A 99 13.83 1.75 -5.75
CA PHE A 99 13.89 0.33 -6.13
C PHE A 99 13.51 -0.58 -4.96
N PHE A 100 12.50 -1.42 -5.17
CA PHE A 100 12.05 -2.41 -4.20
C PHE A 100 12.52 -3.81 -4.60
N ILE A 101 13.81 -4.05 -4.32
CA ILE A 101 14.53 -5.29 -4.59
C ILE A 101 14.79 -6.07 -3.29
N PHE A 102 14.92 -5.36 -2.17
CA PHE A 102 15.17 -5.91 -0.84
C PHE A 102 14.06 -5.48 0.13
N PRO A 103 13.91 -6.17 1.28
CA PRO A 103 12.95 -5.77 2.30
C PRO A 103 13.19 -4.34 2.77
N LEU A 104 12.13 -3.53 2.77
CA LEU A 104 12.17 -2.14 3.22
C LEU A 104 11.58 -2.05 4.63
N THR A 105 12.28 -1.33 5.52
CA THR A 105 11.81 -1.09 6.89
C THR A 105 11.21 0.31 6.97
N TYR A 106 9.94 0.39 7.36
CA TYR A 106 9.26 1.65 7.59
C TYR A 106 9.07 1.90 9.08
N TYR A 107 9.25 3.14 9.51
CA TYR A 107 9.08 3.54 10.89
C TYR A 107 8.29 4.84 11.02
N HIS A 108 7.50 4.93 12.07
CA HIS A 108 6.83 6.14 12.49
C HIS A 108 7.34 6.56 13.87
N SER A 109 7.95 7.74 13.98
CA SER A 109 8.37 8.28 15.27
C SER A 109 7.18 8.76 16.07
N ILE A 110 6.99 8.17 17.25
CA ILE A 110 5.87 8.47 18.12
C ILE A 110 6.24 9.70 18.97
N THR A 111 6.10 10.87 18.35
CA THR A 111 6.32 12.18 18.99
C THR A 111 5.05 12.65 19.70
N PRO A 112 5.10 13.65 20.61
CA PRO A 112 3.90 14.17 21.28
C PRO A 112 2.76 14.65 20.36
N SER A 113 3.06 14.94 19.09
CA SER A 113 2.08 15.30 18.06
C SER A 113 1.53 14.09 17.27
N SER A 114 2.09 12.90 17.48
CA SER A 114 1.66 11.68 16.81
C SER A 114 0.28 11.24 17.32
N PRO A 115 -0.62 10.81 16.42
CA PRO A 115 -1.93 10.29 16.82
C PRO A 115 -1.83 8.96 17.59
N LEU A 116 -0.67 8.30 17.59
CA LEU A 116 -0.43 7.06 18.33
C LEU A 116 -0.03 7.29 19.79
N VAL A 117 0.37 8.51 20.18
CA VAL A 117 0.79 8.79 21.57
C VAL A 117 -0.34 8.56 22.55
N THR A 118 -1.56 8.99 22.22
CA THR A 118 -2.72 8.86 23.10
C THR A 118 -3.04 7.39 23.36
N LEU A 119 -2.83 6.52 22.36
CA LEU A 119 -3.04 5.08 22.46
C LEU A 119 -2.02 4.40 23.37
N LEU A 120 -0.76 4.83 23.35
CA LEU A 120 0.29 4.26 24.19
C LEU A 120 0.22 4.69 25.65
N GLN A 121 -0.40 5.83 25.94
CA GLN A 121 -0.51 6.38 27.29
C GLN A 121 -1.71 5.84 28.08
N HIS A 122 -2.71 5.27 27.40
CA HIS A 122 -3.88 4.70 28.06
C HIS A 122 -3.60 3.25 28.47
N GLU A 123 -3.89 2.90 29.73
CA GLU A 123 -3.82 1.50 30.21
C GLU A 123 -4.83 0.61 29.48
N ASN A 124 -5.94 1.18 29.00
CA ASN A 124 -6.96 0.48 28.24
C ASN A 124 -7.39 1.34 27.03
N PRO A 125 -6.62 1.30 25.92
CA PRO A 125 -6.92 2.13 24.75
C PRO A 125 -8.25 1.73 24.11
N PRO A 126 -8.97 2.68 23.49
CA PRO A 126 -10.15 2.36 22.70
C PRO A 126 -9.79 1.44 21.52
N HIS A 127 -10.78 0.75 20.95
CA HIS A 127 -10.56 -0.07 19.76
C HIS A 127 -10.05 0.82 18.62
N PHE A 128 -8.92 0.42 18.05
CA PHE A 128 -8.30 1.10 16.93
C PHE A 128 -7.74 0.10 15.92
N GLU A 129 -7.61 0.55 14.68
CA GLU A 129 -6.99 -0.20 13.60
C GLU A 129 -6.07 0.73 12.81
N LEU A 130 -4.82 0.29 12.59
CA LEU A 130 -3.88 1.00 11.73
C LEU A 130 -3.77 0.26 10.41
N VAL A 131 -4.33 0.84 9.35
CA VAL A 131 -4.29 0.26 8.01
C VAL A 131 -3.16 0.91 7.23
N VAL A 132 -2.28 0.08 6.68
CA VAL A 132 -1.12 0.51 5.89
C VAL A 132 -1.34 0.14 4.43
N PHE A 133 -1.11 1.10 3.54
CA PHE A 133 -1.15 0.93 2.09
C PHE A 133 0.25 1.13 1.55
N LEU A 134 0.63 0.30 0.56
CA LEU A 134 1.87 0.47 -0.18
C LEU A 134 1.53 0.66 -1.63
N SER A 135 1.91 1.80 -2.21
CA SER A 135 1.81 2.03 -3.65
C SER A 135 3.19 1.90 -4.29
N ALA A 136 3.23 1.28 -5.47
CA ALA A 136 4.44 1.08 -6.23
C ALA A 136 4.13 1.06 -7.72
N MET A 137 5.11 1.36 -8.56
CA MET A 137 5.01 1.25 -10.02
C MET A 137 5.74 0.01 -10.52
N GLN A 138 5.16 -0.65 -11.51
CA GLN A 138 5.82 -1.75 -12.18
C GLN A 138 6.81 -1.24 -13.23
N GLU A 139 8.04 -1.76 -13.17
CA GLU A 139 9.04 -1.51 -14.20
C GLU A 139 8.56 -2.02 -15.58
N GLY A 140 8.67 -1.15 -16.60
CA GLY A 140 8.34 -1.46 -17.99
C GLY A 140 6.89 -1.23 -18.41
N THR A 141 5.90 -1.41 -17.53
CA THR A 141 4.48 -1.12 -17.86
C THR A 141 3.99 0.21 -17.30
N GLY A 142 4.62 0.74 -16.23
CA GLY A 142 4.18 1.97 -15.56
C GLY A 142 2.85 1.83 -14.81
N GLU A 143 2.33 0.60 -14.66
CA GLU A 143 1.09 0.35 -13.93
C GLU A 143 1.31 0.49 -12.43
N ILE A 144 0.36 1.13 -11.75
CA ILE A 144 0.36 1.33 -10.30
C ILE A 144 -0.18 0.06 -9.64
N CYS A 145 0.56 -0.47 -8.67
CA CYS A 145 0.17 -1.53 -7.76
C CYS A 145 -0.07 -0.92 -6.38
N GLN A 146 -1.18 -1.29 -5.74
CA GLN A 146 -1.51 -0.94 -4.36
C GLN A 146 -1.95 -2.19 -3.59
#